data_AF-A0A7C4MJN9-F1
#
_entry.id   AF-A0A7C4MJN9-F1
#
_cell.length_a   1.000
_cell.length_b   1.000
_cell.length_c   1.000
_cell.angle_alpha   90.00
_cell.angle_beta   90.00
_cell.angle_gamma   90.00
#
_symmetry.space_group_name_H-M   'P 1'
#
loop_
_entity.id
_entity.type
_entity.pdbx_description
1 polymer ?
#
loop_
_entity_poly.entity_id
_entity_poly.type
_entity_poly.pdbx_seq_one_letter_code
_entity_poly.pdbx_strand_id
1 'polypeptide(L)'
;MNWWKTSKIHNFEDRNRVNRSIHWLEEVADNLSYLSELVFMTSRKAKNMALQLIAAKQMTNYPIISEMLEEAIQVALDNPKKFAYLCLQAVDRINSIKADLIEQRSDFVDELNTNKGWAD
;
A
#
# COMPACT_ATOMS: atom_id res chain seq x y z
N MET A 1 -13.99 -0.47 7.70
CA MET A 1 -14.24 0.78 6.96
C MET A 1 -12.91 1.23 6.35
N ASN A 2 -12.83 1.39 5.02
CA ASN A 2 -11.58 1.77 4.35
C ASN A 2 -11.36 3.27 4.50
N TRP A 3 -10.48 3.69 5.42
CA TRP A 3 -10.29 5.10 5.77
C TRP A 3 -9.97 5.97 4.54
N TRP A 4 -9.17 5.44 3.61
CA TRP A 4 -8.74 6.14 2.39
C TRP A 4 -9.86 6.36 1.38
N LYS A 5 -10.97 5.63 1.47
CA LYS A 5 -12.16 5.88 0.63
C LYS A 5 -13.04 6.99 1.20
N THR A 6 -12.86 7.31 2.47
CA THR A 6 -13.66 8.31 3.19
C THR A 6 -12.89 9.60 3.45
N SER A 7 -11.57 9.62 3.21
CA SER A 7 -10.73 10.78 3.36
C SER A 7 -11.01 11.77 2.23
N LYS A 8 -11.84 12.80 2.47
CA LYS A 8 -11.84 13.98 1.62
C LYS A 8 -10.66 14.87 2.00
N ILE A 9 -9.94 15.39 1.02
CA ILE A 9 -8.85 16.35 1.25
C ILE A 9 -9.47 17.75 1.32
N HIS A 10 -9.42 18.38 2.49
CA HIS A 10 -9.99 19.72 2.67
C HIS A 10 -8.93 20.82 2.73
N ASN A 11 -7.68 20.45 3.04
CA ASN A 11 -6.59 21.38 3.23
C ASN A 11 -5.23 20.74 2.87
N PHE A 12 -4.18 21.55 2.92
CA PHE A 12 -2.81 21.09 2.63
C PHE A 12 -2.27 20.08 3.64
N GLU A 13 -2.75 20.06 4.88
CA GLU A 13 -2.34 19.08 5.87
C GLU A 13 -2.86 17.68 5.51
N ASP A 14 -4.13 17.59 5.10
CA ASP A 14 -4.75 16.36 4.60
C ASP A 14 -4.02 15.84 3.37
N ARG A 15 -3.70 16.74 2.42
CA ARG A 15 -2.88 16.43 1.24
C ARG A 15 -1.52 15.84 1.63
N ASN A 16 -0.86 16.42 2.63
CA ASN A 16 0.43 15.93 3.11
C ASN A 16 0.32 14.56 3.79
N ARG A 17 -0.78 14.29 4.51
CA ARG A 17 -1.07 12.96 5.07
C ARG A 17 -1.26 11.94 3.95
N VAL A 18 -2.04 12.26 2.92
CA VAL A 18 -2.23 11.41 1.73
C VAL A 18 -0.91 11.13 1.02
N ASN A 19 -0.06 12.15 0.81
CA ASN A 19 1.27 11.97 0.21
C ASN A 19 2.15 11.02 1.01
N ARG A 20 2.18 11.13 2.35
CA ARG A 20 2.93 10.19 3.19
C ARG A 20 2.39 8.77 3.07
N SER A 21 1.07 8.60 3.00
CA SER A 21 0.45 7.28 2.78
C SER A 21 0.81 6.69 1.42
N ILE A 22 0.83 7.50 0.34
CA ILE A 22 1.26 7.08 -1.00
C ILE A 22 2.70 6.56 -0.96
N HIS A 23 3.64 7.32 -0.42
CA HIS A 23 5.04 6.89 -0.37
C HIS A 23 5.25 5.64 0.48
N TRP A 24 4.57 5.55 1.63
CA TRP A 24 4.62 4.33 2.44
C TRP A 24 4.06 3.12 1.67
N LEU A 25 2.95 3.28 0.94
CA LEU A 25 2.40 2.22 0.11
C LEU A 25 3.38 1.81 -1.01
N GLU A 26 4.11 2.74 -1.61
CA GLU A 26 5.16 2.46 -2.60
C GLU A 26 6.28 1.61 -2.01
N GLU A 27 6.81 2.00 -0.85
CA GLU A 27 7.84 1.23 -0.15
C GLU A 27 7.37 -0.20 0.19
N VAL A 28 6.11 -0.35 0.62
CA VAL A 28 5.53 -1.66 0.93
C VAL A 28 5.37 -2.52 -0.33
N ALA A 29 4.93 -1.93 -1.44
CA ALA A 29 4.80 -2.64 -2.72
C ALA A 29 6.15 -3.13 -3.23
N ASP A 30 7.19 -2.28 -3.19
CA ASP A 30 8.54 -2.65 -3.62
C ASP A 30 9.10 -3.78 -2.76
N ASN A 31 8.90 -3.70 -1.44
CA ASN A 31 9.29 -4.77 -0.53
C ASN A 31 8.57 -6.08 -0.86
N LEU A 32 7.26 -6.06 -1.09
CA LEU A 32 6.49 -7.27 -1.41
C LEU A 32 6.91 -7.90 -2.75
N SER A 33 7.16 -7.08 -3.77
CA SER A 33 7.72 -7.54 -5.05
C SER A 33 9.07 -8.24 -4.82
N TYR A 34 9.97 -7.62 -4.06
CA TYR A 34 11.24 -8.23 -3.70
C TYR A 34 11.08 -9.54 -2.93
N LEU A 35 10.14 -9.61 -1.97
CA LEU A 35 9.88 -10.83 -1.21
C LEU A 35 9.36 -11.96 -2.10
N SER A 36 8.56 -11.63 -3.13
CA SER A 36 8.04 -12.61 -4.09
C SER A 36 9.14 -13.34 -4.86
N GLU A 37 10.28 -12.67 -5.08
CA GLU A 37 11.46 -13.25 -5.71
C GLU A 37 12.36 -13.94 -4.66
N LEU A 38 12.57 -13.29 -3.52
CA LEU A 38 13.45 -13.77 -2.45
C LEU A 38 13.04 -15.14 -1.91
N VAL A 39 11.74 -15.45 -1.88
CA VAL A 39 11.22 -16.71 -1.32
C VAL A 39 11.79 -17.95 -2.02
N PHE A 40 12.14 -17.84 -3.31
CA PHE A 40 12.74 -18.94 -4.08
C PHE A 40 14.22 -19.15 -3.77
N MET A 41 14.90 -18.14 -3.22
CA MET A 41 16.28 -18.23 -2.79
C MET A 41 16.39 -18.62 -1.32
N THR A 42 15.60 -17.95 -0.46
CA THR A 42 15.67 -18.07 0.99
C THR A 42 14.30 -17.89 1.65
N SER A 43 13.45 -18.92 1.61
CA SER A 43 12.06 -18.85 2.09
C SER A 43 11.94 -18.41 3.56
N ARG A 44 12.87 -18.83 4.43
CA ARG A 44 12.91 -18.39 5.83
C ARG A 44 13.17 -16.90 5.98
N LYS A 45 14.09 -16.33 5.19
CA LYS A 45 14.39 -14.90 5.22
C LYS A 45 13.21 -14.09 4.69
N ALA A 46 12.61 -14.52 3.58
CA ALA A 46 11.40 -13.91 3.03
C ALA A 46 10.25 -13.90 4.04
N LYS A 47 10.00 -15.03 4.72
CA LYS A 47 9.00 -15.12 5.80
C LYS A 47 9.28 -14.13 6.94
N ASN A 48 10.52 -14.05 7.41
CA ASN A 48 10.88 -13.15 8.50
C ASN A 48 10.72 -11.67 8.13
N MET A 49 11.05 -11.30 6.89
CA MET A 49 10.84 -9.94 6.41
C MET A 49 9.34 -9.62 6.25
N ALA A 50 8.54 -10.56 5.75
CA ALA A 50 7.09 -10.41 5.72
C ALA A 50 6.49 -10.22 7.12
N LEU A 51 7.00 -10.96 8.13
CA LEU A 51 6.62 -10.79 9.55
C LEU A 51 7.01 -9.41 10.10
N GLN A 52 8.12 -8.82 9.66
CA GLN A 52 8.49 -7.46 10.05
C GLN A 52 7.57 -6.42 9.40
N LEU A 53 7.21 -6.64 8.14
CA LEU A 53 6.33 -5.75 7.39
C LEU A 53 4.93 -5.68 8.02
N ILE A 54 4.37 -6.82 8.42
CA ILE A 54 3.04 -6.87 9.06
C ILE A 54 3.04 -6.26 10.47
N ALA A 55 4.16 -6.32 11.19
CA ALA A 55 4.30 -5.72 12.51
C ALA A 55 4.35 -4.17 12.47
N ALA A 56 4.50 -3.55 11.30
CA ALA A 56 4.50 -2.11 11.16
C ALA A 56 3.12 -1.54 11.56
N LYS A 57 3.10 -0.56 12.47
CA LYS A 57 1.86 0.08 12.95
C LYS A 57 0.98 0.59 11.81
N GLN A 58 1.59 1.11 10.75
CA GLN A 58 0.89 1.62 9.58
C GLN A 58 0.07 0.54 8.84
N MET A 59 0.47 -0.73 8.91
CA MET A 59 -0.22 -1.87 8.28
C MET A 59 -1.63 -2.07 8.85
N THR A 60 -1.86 -1.69 10.12
CA THR A 60 -3.18 -1.77 10.77
C THR A 60 -4.25 -0.93 10.05
N ASN A 61 -3.83 0.09 9.29
CA ASN A 61 -4.74 0.90 8.48
C ASN A 61 -5.19 0.20 7.19
N TYR A 62 -4.62 -0.97 6.87
CA TYR A 62 -4.82 -1.69 5.61
C TYR A 62 -5.08 -3.20 5.85
N PRO A 63 -6.23 -3.55 6.48
CA PRO A 63 -6.50 -4.90 6.97
C PRO A 63 -6.45 -5.98 5.87
N ILE A 64 -6.95 -5.68 4.67
CA ILE A 64 -6.94 -6.63 3.54
C ILE A 64 -5.50 -7.00 3.14
N ILE A 65 -4.58 -6.03 3.16
CA ILE A 65 -3.16 -6.29 2.84
C ILE A 65 -2.53 -7.13 3.96
N SER A 66 -2.86 -6.82 5.22
CA SER A 66 -2.43 -7.60 6.39
C SER A 66 -2.86 -9.07 6.28
N GLU A 67 -4.13 -9.34 5.98
CA GLU A 67 -4.68 -10.69 5.82
C GLU A 67 -3.95 -11.49 4.72
N MET A 68 -3.68 -10.88 3.56
CA MET A 68 -2.92 -11.51 2.48
C MET A 68 -1.49 -11.87 2.91
N LEU A 69 -0.85 -10.99 3.67
CA LEU A 69 0.49 -11.20 4.24
C LEU A 69 0.50 -12.32 5.29
N GLU A 70 -0.51 -12.40 6.16
CA GLU A 70 -0.65 -13.48 7.13
C GLU A 70 -0.75 -14.83 6.43
N GLU A 71 -1.59 -14.94 5.41
CA GLU A 71 -1.72 -16.15 4.62
C GLU A 71 -0.39 -16.50 3.94
N ALA A 72 0.30 -15.51 3.36
CA ALA A 72 1.60 -15.72 2.74
C ALA A 72 2.60 -16.30 3.76
N ILE A 73 2.71 -15.70 4.94
CA ILE A 73 3.63 -16.13 6.01
C ILE A 73 3.40 -17.58 6.44
N GLN A 74 2.14 -18.04 6.47
CA GLN A 74 1.82 -19.43 6.80
C GLN A 74 2.37 -20.39 5.76
N VAL A 75 2.27 -20.05 4.47
CA VAL A 75 2.66 -20.93 3.36
C VAL A 75 4.09 -20.73 2.88
N ALA A 76 4.83 -19.77 3.43
CA ALA A 76 6.16 -19.36 2.95
C ALA A 76 7.17 -20.51 2.83
N LEU A 77 7.19 -21.44 3.80
CA LEU A 77 8.16 -22.54 3.83
C LEU A 77 7.71 -23.76 3.03
N ASP A 78 6.40 -24.02 2.99
CA ASP A 78 5.83 -25.23 2.39
C ASP A 78 5.49 -25.01 0.91
N ASN A 79 5.13 -23.78 0.53
CA ASN A 79 4.73 -23.43 -0.82
C ASN A 79 5.23 -22.02 -1.22
N PRO A 80 6.52 -21.90 -1.62
CA PRO A 80 7.11 -20.64 -2.08
C PRO A 80 6.36 -20.00 -3.25
N LYS A 81 5.78 -20.80 -4.15
CA LYS A 81 4.99 -20.28 -5.28
C LYS A 81 3.73 -19.57 -4.80
N LYS A 82 3.00 -20.16 -3.84
CA LYS A 82 1.81 -19.56 -3.25
C LYS A 82 2.18 -18.30 -2.44
N PHE A 83 3.29 -18.31 -1.73
CA PHE A 83 3.81 -17.10 -1.06
C PHE A 83 4.05 -15.96 -2.08
N ALA A 84 4.81 -16.23 -3.14
CA ALA A 84 5.11 -15.23 -4.16
C ALA A 84 3.83 -14.67 -4.79
N TYR A 85 2.89 -15.55 -5.12
CA TYR A 85 1.59 -15.16 -5.64
C TYR A 85 0.82 -14.23 -4.69
N LEU A 86 0.73 -14.57 -3.40
CA LEU A 86 0.05 -13.73 -2.40
C LEU A 86 0.74 -12.38 -2.21
N CYS A 87 2.07 -12.33 -2.25
CA CYS A 87 2.81 -11.06 -2.24
C CYS A 87 2.44 -10.19 -3.45
N LEU A 88 2.39 -10.76 -4.65
CA LEU A 88 2.01 -10.03 -5.87
C LEU A 88 0.55 -9.58 -5.85
N GLN A 89 -0.37 -10.40 -5.35
CA GLN A 89 -1.75 -9.98 -5.14
C GLN A 89 -1.87 -8.80 -4.15
N ALA A 90 -1.06 -8.80 -3.09
CA ALA A 90 -0.98 -7.69 -2.16
C ALA A 90 -0.42 -6.42 -2.84
N VAL A 91 0.58 -6.56 -3.72
CA VAL A 91 1.10 -5.44 -4.55
C VAL A 91 0.00 -4.86 -5.44
N ASP A 92 -0.76 -5.69 -6.15
CA ASP A 92 -1.89 -5.22 -6.97
C ASP A 92 -2.92 -4.46 -6.14
N ARG A 93 -3.20 -4.97 -4.93
CA ARG A 93 -4.12 -4.31 -4.01
C ARG A 93 -3.60 -2.96 -3.53
N ILE A 94 -2.31 -2.88 -3.20
CA ILE A 94 -1.63 -1.63 -2.84
C ILE A 94 -1.70 -0.62 -3.99
N ASN A 95 -1.42 -1.05 -5.22
CA ASN A 95 -1.47 -0.20 -6.40
C ASN A 95 -2.88 0.36 -6.65
N SER A 96 -3.91 -0.45 -6.45
CA SER A 96 -5.30 0.02 -6.49
C SER A 96 -5.58 1.10 -5.43
N ILE A 97 -5.16 0.90 -4.19
CA ILE A 97 -5.36 1.90 -3.11
C ILE A 97 -4.56 3.17 -3.41
N LYS A 98 -3.35 3.02 -3.93
CA LYS A 98 -2.48 4.14 -4.32
C LYS A 98 -3.13 4.97 -5.42
N ALA A 99 -3.74 4.33 -6.42
CA ALA A 99 -4.47 5.02 -7.49
C ALA A 99 -5.61 5.87 -6.91
N ASP A 100 -6.44 5.30 -6.02
CA ASP A 100 -7.54 6.03 -5.35
C ASP A 100 -7.01 7.29 -4.61
N LEU A 101 -5.86 7.18 -3.93
CA LEU A 101 -5.25 8.30 -3.19
C LEU A 101 -4.63 9.36 -4.11
N ILE A 102 -4.04 8.94 -5.24
CA ILE A 102 -3.49 9.85 -6.24
C ILE A 102 -4.61 10.63 -6.92
N GLU A 103 -5.73 9.99 -7.22
CA GLU A 103 -6.93 10.62 -7.78
C GLU A 103 -7.46 11.70 -6.83
N GLN A 104 -7.73 11.37 -5.56
CA GLN A 104 -8.17 12.33 -4.54
C GLN A 104 -7.23 13.54 -4.40
N ARG A 105 -5.91 13.29 -4.46
CA ARG A 105 -4.92 14.36 -4.42
C ARG A 105 -4.98 15.26 -5.64
N SER A 106 -5.20 14.68 -6.82
CA SER A 106 -5.26 15.42 -8.09
C SER A 106 -6.52 16.27 -8.14
N ASP A 107 -7.68 15.70 -7.77
CA ASP A 107 -8.96 16.42 -7.66
C ASP A 107 -8.84 17.67 -6.80
N PHE A 108 -8.22 17.56 -5.61
CA PHE A 108 -8.00 18.71 -4.73
C PHE A 108 -7.14 19.81 -5.36
N VAL A 109 -6.09 19.43 -6.12
CA VAL A 109 -5.22 20.40 -6.81
C VAL A 109 -5.96 21.08 -7.95
N ASP A 110 -6.80 20.33 -8.68
CA ASP A 110 -7.58 20.86 -9.81
C ASP A 110 -8.70 21.79 -9.34
N GLU A 111 -9.36 21.49 -8.22
CA GLU A 111 -10.31 22.41 -7.55
C GLU A 111 -9.64 23.73 -7.15
N LEU A 112 -8.42 23.67 -6.60
CA LEU A 112 -7.65 24.88 -6.27
C LEU A 112 -7.28 25.73 -7.49
N ASN A 113 -6.95 25.09 -8.62
CA ASN A 113 -6.60 25.78 -9.86
C ASN A 113 -7.84 26.40 -10.53
N THR A 114 -8.98 25.71 -10.49
CA THR A 114 -10.26 26.20 -11.03
C THR A 114 -10.74 27.45 -10.27
N ASN A 115 -10.60 27.46 -8.94
CA ASN A 115 -10.97 28.60 -8.11
C ASN A 115 -10.05 29.82 -8.25
N LYS A 116 -8.86 29.66 -8.86
CA LYS A 116 -7.95 30.77 -9.19
C LYS A 116 -8.22 31.39 -10.57
N GLY A 117 -9.12 30.79 -11.37
CA GLY A 117 -9.36 31.15 -12.77
C GLY A 117 -10.39 32.25 -13.04
N TRP A 118 -10.97 32.88 -12.01
CA TRP A 118 -11.93 33.97 -12.18
C TRP A 118 -11.57 35.16 -11.29
N ALA A 119 -10.56 35.90 -11.72
CA ALA A 119 -10.30 37.27 -11.32
C ALA A 119 -9.96 38.06 -12.59
N ASP A 120 -10.95 38.14 -13.50
CA ASP A 120 -11.04 39.23 -14.47
C ASP A 120 -11.79 40.40 -13.83
#